data_AF-A0A927T9S5-F1
#
_entry.id   AF-A0A927T9S5-F1
#
_cell.length_a   1.000
_cell.length_b   1.000
_cell.length_c   1.000
_cell.angle_alpha   90.00
_cell.angle_beta   90.00
_cell.angle_gamma   90.00
#
_symmetry.space_group_name_H-M   'P 1'
#
loop_
_entity.id
_entity.type
_entity.pdbx_description
1 polymer ?
#
loop_
_entity_poly.entity_id
_entity_poly.type
_entity_poly.pdbx_seq_one_letter_code
_entity_poly.pdbx_strand_id
1 'polypeptide(L)' 'MAARFKAGDTVFIVESNRFIREAEVKSYAGGLYLVKFKDNGGGIKLKEHRLFASKEDAEACLPKKAPVRRAPYDYM' A
#
# COMPACT_ATOMS: atom_id res chain seq x y z
N MET A 1 13.94 -2.84 -17.96
CA MET A 1 13.34 -2.82 -16.60
C MET A 1 12.12 -3.73 -16.63
N ALA A 2 12.15 -4.84 -15.92
CA ALA A 2 11.01 -5.74 -15.85
C ALA A 2 9.96 -5.12 -14.92
N ALA A 3 8.73 -5.00 -15.38
CA ALA A 3 7.62 -4.67 -14.51
C ALA A 3 7.27 -5.91 -13.68
N ARG A 4 7.28 -5.81 -12.34
CA ARG A 4 6.82 -6.88 -11.43
C ARG A 4 5.34 -7.21 -11.59
N PHE A 5 4.53 -6.22 -11.96
CA PHE A 5 3.08 -6.35 -12.13
C PHE A 5 2.68 -6.02 -13.57
N LYS A 6 1.69 -6.75 -14.11
CA LYS A 6 1.14 -6.53 -15.45
C LYS A 6 -0.15 -5.71 -15.38
N ALA A 7 -0.53 -5.12 -16.51
CA ALA A 7 -1.84 -4.49 -16.64
C ALA A 7 -2.96 -5.53 -16.49
N GLY A 8 -3.97 -5.24 -15.68
CA GLY A 8 -5.05 -6.13 -15.29
C GLY A 8 -4.81 -6.88 -13.97
N ASP A 9 -3.60 -6.84 -13.42
CA ASP A 9 -3.33 -7.50 -12.14
C ASP A 9 -3.97 -6.73 -10.99
N THR A 10 -4.50 -7.51 -10.03
CA THR A 10 -5.01 -6.97 -8.77
C THR A 10 -3.87 -6.85 -7.78
N VAL A 11 -3.72 -5.67 -7.19
CA VAL A 11 -2.64 -5.32 -6.28
C VAL A 11 -3.21 -4.61 -5.06
N PHE A 12 -2.53 -4.77 -3.93
CA PHE A 12 -2.86 -4.09 -2.70
C PHE A 12 -1.92 -2.91 -2.51
N ILE A 13 -2.47 -1.78 -2.06
CA ILE A 13 -1.68 -0.62 -1.70
C ILE A 13 -1.98 -0.19 -0.28
N VAL A 14 -0.94 0.33 0.37
CA VAL A 14 -1.07 0.96 1.67
C VAL A 14 -1.26 2.47 1.47
N GLU A 15 -2.48 2.94 1.70
CA GLU A 15 -2.81 4.36 1.70
C GLU A 15 -2.53 4.95 3.08
N SER A 16 -1.72 6.02 3.08
CA SER A 16 -1.36 6.78 4.29
C SER A 16 -0.78 5.95 5.44
N ASN A 17 -0.13 4.82 5.15
CA ASN A 17 0.40 3.88 6.15
C ASN A 17 -0.65 3.44 7.19
N ARG A 18 -1.93 3.42 6.80
CA ARG A 18 -3.05 3.17 7.72
C ARG A 18 -4.11 2.26 7.14
N PHE A 19 -4.36 2.34 5.85
CA PHE A 19 -5.42 1.58 5.19
C PHE A 19 -4.83 0.76 4.06
N ILE A 20 -5.28 -0.48 3.94
CA ILE A 20 -4.96 -1.33 2.79
C ILE A 20 -6.15 -1.28 1.85
N ARG A 21 -5.89 -0.91 0.61
CA ARG A 21 -6.89 -0.86 -0.45
C ARG A 21 -6.52 -1.76 -1.61
N GLU A 22 -7.55 -2.34 -2.21
CA GLU A 22 -7.43 -3.12 -3.43
C GLU A 22 -7.48 -2.19 -4.65
N ALA A 23 -6.55 -2.39 -5.57
CA ALA A 23 -6.44 -1.63 -6.80
C ALA A 23 -6.07 -2.54 -7.97
N GLU A 24 -6.36 -2.07 -9.18
CA GLU A 24 -6.00 -2.77 -10.41
C GLU A 24 -4.92 -1.99 -11.14
N VAL A 25 -3.87 -2.68 -11.61
CA VAL A 25 -2.83 -2.07 -12.42
C VAL A 25 -3.37 -1.82 -13.83
N LYS A 26 -3.35 -0.58 -14.30
CA LYS A 26 -3.79 -0.23 -15.65
C LYS A 26 -2.62 -0.16 -16.64
N SER A 27 -1.48 0.38 -16.21
CA SER A 27 -0.28 0.48 -17.02
C SER A 27 0.96 0.75 -16.18
N TYR A 28 2.13 0.47 -16.78
CA TYR A 28 3.43 0.82 -16.23
C TYR A 28 4.18 1.70 -17.23
N ALA A 29 4.61 2.88 -16.81
CA ALA A 29 5.35 3.82 -17.64
C ALA A 29 6.38 4.58 -16.79
N GLY A 30 7.64 4.61 -17.24
CA GLY A 30 8.69 5.42 -16.63
C GLY A 30 8.99 5.09 -15.17
N GLY A 31 8.88 3.82 -14.75
CA GLY A 31 9.12 3.42 -13.36
C GLY A 31 7.91 3.60 -12.43
N LEU A 32 6.78 4.06 -12.96
CA LEU A 32 5.54 4.28 -12.21
C LEU A 32 4.43 3.39 -12.73
N TYR A 33 3.70 2.79 -11.81
CA TYR A 33 2.50 2.02 -12.05
C TYR A 33 1.28 2.92 -11.88
N LEU A 34 0.45 2.99 -12.91
CA LEU A 34 -0.87 3.59 -12.80
C LEU A 34 -1.83 2.53 -12.28
N VAL A 35 -2.29 2.71 -11.05
CA VAL A 35 -3.29 1.85 -10.42
C VAL A 35 -4.62 2.57 -10.31
N LYS A 36 -5.71 1.82 -10.46
CA LYS A 36 -7.08 2.30 -10.30
C LYS A 36 -7.72 1.61 -9.10
N PHE A 37 -8.24 2.41 -8.18
CA PHE A 37 -8.98 1.90 -7.02
C PHE A 37 -10.32 1.33 -7.45
N LYS A 38 -10.69 0.16 -6.91
CA LYS A 38 -12.02 -0.41 -7.13
C LYS A 38 -13.12 0.38 -6.42
N ASP A 39 -12.83 0.97 -5.27
CA ASP A 39 -13.84 1.63 -4.43
C ASP A 39 -14.39 2.95 -5.01
N ASN A 40 -13.51 3.84 -5.46
CA ASN A 40 -13.89 5.22 -5.81
C ASN A 40 -13.61 5.60 -7.27
N GLY A 41 -13.13 4.65 -8.09
CA GLY A 41 -12.76 4.90 -9.48
C GLY A 41 -11.57 5.84 -9.68
N GLY A 42 -11.02 6.41 -8.60
CA GLY A 42 -9.80 7.21 -8.60
C GLY A 42 -8.59 6.39 -9.03
N GLY A 43 -7.59 7.06 -9.60
CA GLY A 43 -6.33 6.42 -10.00
C GLY A 43 -5.13 7.20 -9.48
N ILE A 44 -4.09 6.47 -9.10
CA ILE A 44 -2.83 7.06 -8.61
C ILE A 44 -1.65 6.41 -9.32
N LYS A 45 -0.56 7.17 -9.46
CA LYS A 45 0.72 6.64 -9.95
C LYS A 45 1.63 6.37 -8.76
N LEU A 46 2.09 5.13 -8.62
CA LEU A 46 2.94 4.69 -7.51
C LEU A 46 4.19 3.94 -8.02
N LYS A 47 5.23 3.93 -7.19
CA LYS A 47 6.44 3.12 -7.43
C LYS A 47 6.18 1.67 -7.02
N GLU A 48 6.99 0.78 -7.57
CA GLU A 48 6.91 -0.67 -7.33
C GLU A 48 6.88 -1.05 -5.84
N HIS A 49 7.73 -0.44 -5.00
CA HIS A 49 7.83 -0.77 -3.57
C HIS A 49 6.58 -0.42 -2.74
N ARG A 50 5.61 0.31 -3.31
CA ARG A 50 4.34 0.65 -2.64
C ARG A 50 3.19 -0.27 -3.07
N LEU A 51 3.45 -1.20 -3.98
CA LEU A 51 2.50 -2.16 -4.51
C LEU A 51 2.82 -3.53 -3.94
N PHE A 52 1.80 -4.16 -3.38
CA PHE A 52 1.90 -5.46 -2.73
C PHE A 52 1.02 -6.46 -3.47
N ALA A 53 1.52 -7.69 -3.64
CA ALA A 53 0.77 -8.76 -4.29
C ALA A 53 -0.34 -9.30 -3.38
N SER A 54 -0.14 -9.25 -2.06
CA SER A 54 -1.09 -9.75 -1.05
C SER A 54 -1.35 -8.71 0.04
N LYS A 55 -2.51 -8.82 0.67
CA LYS A 55 -2.89 -8.00 1.82
C LYS A 55 -1.96 -8.23 3.01
N GLU A 56 -1.53 -9.47 3.24
CA GLU A 56 -0.63 -9.83 4.34
C GLU A 56 0.73 -9.13 4.23
N ASP A 57 1.28 -9.04 3.02
CA ASP A 57 2.56 -8.34 2.76
C ASP A 57 2.41 -6.83 2.99
N ALA A 58 1.25 -6.28 2.62
CA ALA A 58 0.90 -4.89 2.92
C ALA A 58 0.75 -4.63 4.43
N GLU A 59 0.16 -5.57 5.18
CA GLU A 59 0.04 -5.49 6.65
C GLU A 59 1.40 -5.54 7.34
N ALA A 60 2.33 -6.38 6.85
CA ALA A 60 3.68 -6.44 7.36
C ALA A 60 4.44 -5.12 7.17
N CYS A 61 4.10 -4.36 6.13
CA CYS A 61 4.71 -3.07 5.84
C CYS A 61 4.13 -1.91 6.68
N LEU A 62 2.98 -2.12 7.35
CA LEU A 62 2.43 -1.13 8.27
C LEU A 62 3.33 -1.03 9.52
N PRO A 63 3.65 0.19 9.99
CA PRO A 63 4.37 0.33 11.25
C PRO A 63 3.52 -0.30 12.37
N LYS A 64 4.03 -1.40 12.95
CA LYS A 64 3.43 -2.00 14.16
C LYS A 64 3.27 -0.88 15.17
N LYS A 65 2.03 -0.69 15.63
CA LYS A 65 1.64 0.36 16.58
C LYS A 65 2.71 0.40 17.68
N ALA A 66 3.48 1.49 17.73
CA ALA A 66 4.49 1.65 18.76
C ALA A 66 3.80 1.42 20.11
N PRO A 67 4.44 0.66 21.04
CA PRO A 67 3.86 0.48 22.36
C PRO A 67 3.58 1.88 22.91
N VAL A 68 2.34 2.08 23.39
CA VAL A 68 1.90 3.32 24.02
C VAL A 68 2.99 3.69 25.02
N ARG A 69 3.68 4.82 24.79
CA ARG A 69 4.64 5.35 25.75
C ARG A 69 3.86 5.53 27.06
N ARG A 70 4.24 4.78 28.10
CA ARG A 70 3.63 4.89 29.43
C ARG A 70 3.65 6.36 29.85
N ALA A 71 2.53 6.84 30.37
CA ALA A 71 2.47 8.21 30.84
C ALA A 71 3.50 8.40 31.97
N PRO A 72 4.16 9.57 32.09
CA PRO A 72 5.19 9.80 33.10
C PRO A 72 4.74 9.66 34.56
N TYR A 73 3.46 9.40 34.85
CA TYR A 73 2.86 9.33 36.19
C TYR A 73 2.18 7.98 36.47
N ASP A 74 2.58 6.91 35.79
CA ASP A 74 2.07 5.55 36.00
C ASP A 74 2.72 4.88 37.25
N TYR A 75 2.78 5.59 38.39
CA TYR A 75 3.45 5.16 39.64
C TYR A 75 2.53 5.14 40.87
N MET A 76 1.23 4.84 40.74
CA MET A 76 0.33 4.66 41.89
C MET A 76 -0.37 3.31 41.86
#